data_AF-A0A1Y4WLY5-F1
#
_entry.id   AF-A0A1Y4WLY5-F1
#
_cell.length_a   1.000
_cell.length_b   1.000
_cell.length_c   1.000
_cell.angle_alpha   90.00
_cell.angle_beta   90.00
_cell.angle_gamma   90.00
#
_symmetry.space_group_name_H-M   'P 1'
#
loop_
_entity.id
_entity.type
_entity.pdbx_description
1 polymer ?
#
loop_
_entity_poly.entity_id
_entity_poly.type
_entity_poly.pdbx_seq_one_letter_code
_entity_poly.pdbx_strand_id
1 'polypeptide(L)'
;MATILPGSPPTYNRNDISATVKALCNYTRSLQENADYILGQLKKTSEQNTTDISALKTSVESLKKQVSSLQSSVESLGNNYNSLSARVAALEQAIG
;
A
#
# COMPACT_ATOMS: atom_id res chain seq x y z
N MET A 1 3.36 15.89 -20.06
CA MET A 1 3.39 16.65 -18.79
C MET A 1 2.12 17.48 -18.73
N ALA A 2 1.10 17.03 -18.01
CA ALA A 2 -0.10 17.83 -17.72
C ALA A 2 -0.08 18.10 -16.22
N THR A 3 0.44 19.26 -15.83
CA THR A 3 0.58 19.64 -14.41
C THR A 3 0.22 21.10 -14.14
N ILE A 4 -0.62 21.71 -14.96
CA ILE A 4 -1.25 22.98 -14.60
C ILE A 4 -2.70 22.96 -15.07
N LEU A 5 -3.63 23.08 -14.11
CA LEU A 5 -4.98 23.54 -14.39
C LEU A 5 -4.84 24.81 -15.23
N PRO A 6 -5.65 24.98 -16.28
CA PRO A 6 -5.61 26.24 -17.02
C PRO A 6 -5.92 27.36 -16.01
N GLY A 7 -5.29 28.52 -16.20
CA GLY A 7 -5.44 29.66 -15.30
C GLY A 7 -6.86 30.20 -15.23
N SER A 8 -7.04 31.47 -14.91
CA SER A 8 -8.38 32.07 -14.92
C SER A 8 -9.04 31.92 -16.30
N PRO A 9 -10.38 31.72 -16.36
CA PRO A 9 -11.12 31.71 -17.62
C PRO A 9 -10.86 32.97 -18.45
N PRO A 10 -10.99 32.89 -19.78
CA PRO A 10 -10.82 34.06 -20.64
C PRO A 10 -11.85 35.15 -20.32
N THR A 11 -11.42 36.41 -20.36
CA THR A 11 -12.27 37.58 -20.09
C THR A 11 -13.31 37.76 -21.20
N TYR A 12 -14.54 38.17 -20.82
CA TYR A 12 -15.59 38.50 -21.77
C TYR A 12 -15.26 39.79 -22.55
N ASN A 13 -15.30 39.72 -23.88
CA ASN A 13 -15.22 40.88 -24.76
C ASN A 13 -16.54 41.10 -25.52
N ARG A 14 -17.29 42.14 -25.13
CA ARG A 14 -18.57 42.47 -25.77
C ARG A 14 -18.46 42.90 -27.23
N ASN A 15 -17.29 43.40 -27.64
CA ASN A 15 -17.03 43.83 -29.01
C ASN A 15 -16.61 42.67 -29.91
N ASP A 16 -16.26 41.51 -29.34
CA ASP A 16 -15.90 40.28 -30.06
C ASP A 16 -16.37 39.02 -29.31
N ILE A 17 -17.66 38.76 -29.42
CA ILE A 17 -18.32 37.61 -28.77
C ILE A 17 -17.82 36.30 -29.37
N SER A 18 -17.54 36.25 -30.67
CA SER A 18 -17.09 35.03 -31.36
C SER A 18 -15.72 34.56 -30.85
N ALA A 19 -14.77 35.49 -30.70
CA ALA A 19 -13.48 35.18 -30.09
C ALA A 19 -13.64 34.76 -28.62
N THR A 20 -14.52 35.43 -27.87
CA THR A 20 -14.79 35.08 -26.48
C THR A 20 -15.31 33.63 -26.34
N VAL A 21 -16.29 33.23 -27.16
CA VAL A 21 -16.85 31.86 -27.14
C VAL A 21 -15.79 30.84 -27.53
N LYS A 22 -14.99 31.10 -28.58
CA LYS A 22 -13.89 30.20 -28.98
C LYS A 22 -12.87 30.00 -27.85
N ALA A 23 -12.51 31.07 -27.15
CA ALA A 23 -11.59 30.99 -26.02
C ALA A 23 -12.19 30.17 -24.87
N LEU A 24 -13.48 30.36 -24.55
CA LEU A 24 -14.18 29.56 -23.54
C LEU A 24 -14.23 28.08 -23.92
N CYS A 25 -14.57 27.73 -25.18
CA CYS A 25 -14.58 26.35 -25.64
C CYS A 25 -13.20 25.69 -25.49
N ASN A 26 -12.14 26.39 -25.86
CA ASN A 26 -10.77 25.88 -25.70
C ASN A 26 -10.41 25.69 -24.22
N TYR A 27 -10.77 26.66 -23.37
CA TYR A 27 -10.55 26.58 -21.93
C TYR A 27 -11.26 25.36 -21.31
N THR A 28 -12.55 25.17 -21.64
CA THR A 28 -13.32 24.00 -21.18
C THR A 28 -12.72 22.69 -21.67
N ARG A 29 -12.25 22.62 -22.93
CA ARG A 29 -11.58 21.43 -23.45
C ARG A 29 -10.30 21.11 -22.68
N SER A 30 -9.47 22.11 -22.39
CA SER A 30 -8.27 21.92 -21.57
C SER A 30 -8.60 21.47 -20.15
N LEU A 31 -9.67 21.98 -19.54
CA LEU A 31 -10.14 21.50 -18.24
C LEU A 31 -10.56 20.03 -18.30
N GLN A 32 -11.31 19.62 -19.33
CA GLN A 32 -11.76 18.25 -19.52
C GLN A 32 -10.57 17.29 -19.68
N GLU A 33 -9.63 17.61 -20.57
CA GLU A 33 -8.42 16.79 -20.79
C GLU A 33 -7.58 16.65 -19.52
N ASN A 34 -7.43 17.73 -18.75
CA ASN A 34 -6.72 17.69 -17.48
C ASN A 34 -7.45 16.84 -16.43
N ALA A 35 -8.78 16.95 -16.35
CA ALA A 35 -9.58 16.15 -15.43
C ALA A 35 -9.48 14.66 -15.76
N ASP A 36 -9.61 14.29 -17.04
CA ASP A 36 -9.50 12.90 -17.51
C ASP A 36 -8.11 12.33 -17.21
N TYR A 37 -7.05 13.12 -17.44
CA TYR A 37 -5.70 12.71 -17.12
C TYR A 37 -5.51 12.46 -15.61
N ILE A 38 -5.92 13.41 -14.76
CA ILE A 38 -5.79 13.28 -13.30
C ILE A 38 -6.59 12.07 -12.80
N LEU A 39 -7.82 11.90 -13.27
CA LEU A 39 -8.67 10.76 -12.91
C LEU A 39 -8.03 9.43 -13.36
N GLY A 40 -7.45 9.37 -14.56
CA GLY A 40 -6.72 8.21 -15.05
C GLY A 40 -5.52 7.86 -14.15
N GLN A 41 -4.73 8.86 -13.76
CA GLN A 41 -3.58 8.68 -12.88
C GLN A 41 -4.00 8.25 -11.46
N LEU A 42 -5.07 8.83 -10.93
CA LEU A 42 -5.64 8.44 -9.64
C LEU A 42 -6.16 7.00 -9.67
N LYS A 43 -6.88 6.61 -10.73
CA LYS A 43 -7.36 5.23 -10.93
C LYS A 43 -6.19 4.24 -10.95
N LYS A 44 -5.15 4.53 -11.75
CA LYS A 44 -3.95 3.68 -11.83
C LYS A 44 -3.25 3.53 -10.48
N THR A 45 -3.07 4.63 -9.75
CA THR A 45 -2.48 4.62 -8.41
C THR A 45 -3.35 3.80 -7.44
N SER A 46 -4.67 3.96 -7.51
CA SER A 46 -5.60 3.20 -6.67
C SER A 46 -5.54 1.69 -6.93
N GLU A 47 -5.48 1.26 -8.20
CA GLU A 47 -5.35 -0.15 -8.58
C GLU A 47 -4.03 -0.75 -8.12
N GLN A 48 -2.94 0.01 -8.23
CA GLN A 48 -1.63 -0.41 -7.72
C GLN A 48 -1.68 -0.58 -6.20
N ASN A 49 -2.22 0.39 -5.47
CA ASN A 49 -2.36 0.31 -4.02
C ASN A 49 -3.18 -0.92 -3.59
N THR A 50 -4.26 -1.25 -4.29
CA THR A 50 -5.05 -2.46 -4.03
C THR A 50 -4.22 -3.74 -4.20
N THR A 51 -3.38 -3.79 -5.23
CA THR A 51 -2.49 -4.92 -5.49
C THR A 51 -1.45 -5.06 -4.38
N ASP A 52 -0.80 -3.96 -4.00
CA ASP A 52 0.23 -3.94 -2.97
C ASP A 52 -0.33 -4.34 -1.60
N ILE A 53 -1.51 -3.83 -1.23
CA ILE A 53 -2.22 -4.22 0.01
C ILE A 53 -2.52 -5.72 0.03
N SER A 54 -2.95 -6.28 -1.10
CA SER A 54 -3.25 -7.71 -1.21
C SER A 54 -1.99 -8.57 -1.05
N ALA A 55 -0.88 -8.14 -1.64
CA ALA A 55 0.42 -8.79 -1.47
C ALA A 55 0.90 -8.72 -0.01
N LEU A 56 0.80 -7.55 0.63
CA LEU A 56 1.13 -7.37 2.04
C LEU A 56 0.29 -8.27 2.95
N LYS A 57 -1.00 -8.40 2.69
CA LYS A 57 -1.90 -9.29 3.45
C LYS A 57 -1.42 -10.74 3.39
N THR A 58 -1.05 -11.23 2.20
CA THR A 58 -0.49 -12.58 2.02
C THR A 58 0.80 -12.76 2.80
N SER A 59 1.71 -11.79 2.74
CA SER A 59 2.99 -11.82 3.47
C SER A 59 2.78 -11.85 4.99
N VAL A 60 1.84 -11.07 5.52
CA VAL A 60 1.49 -11.05 6.95
C VAL A 60 0.93 -12.40 7.40
N GLU A 61 0.03 -13.02 6.64
CA GLU A 61 -0.50 -14.36 6.96
C GLU A 61 0.59 -15.43 6.93
N SER A 62 1.55 -15.34 6.00
CA SER A 62 2.71 -16.23 5.96
C SER A 62 3.59 -16.07 7.19
N LEU A 63 3.92 -14.83 7.56
CA LEU A 63 4.71 -14.52 8.77
C LEU A 63 4.02 -15.03 10.03
N LYS A 64 2.69 -14.85 10.14
CA LYS A 64 1.91 -15.36 11.26
C LYS A 64 2.05 -16.87 11.43
N LYS A 65 1.97 -17.64 10.33
CA LYS A 65 2.18 -19.10 10.36
C LYS A 65 3.60 -19.47 10.77
N GLN A 66 4.60 -18.75 10.30
CA GLN A 66 6.00 -18.96 10.68
C GLN A 66 6.21 -18.71 12.17
N VAL A 67 5.65 -17.64 12.72
CA VAL A 67 5.71 -17.32 14.16
C VAL A 67 5.04 -18.42 14.99
N SER A 68 3.85 -18.89 14.60
CA SER A 68 3.19 -20.00 15.31
C SER A 68 4.02 -21.28 15.29
N SER A 69 4.66 -21.60 14.15
CA SER A 69 5.54 -22.77 14.03
C SER A 69 6.79 -22.65 14.91
N LEU A 70 7.35 -21.44 15.00
CA LEU A 70 8.49 -21.14 15.86
C LEU A 70 8.10 -21.27 17.34
N GLN A 71 6.92 -20.78 17.74
CA GLN A 71 6.42 -20.96 19.11
C GLN A 71 6.34 -22.43 19.50
N SER A 72 5.74 -23.29 18.65
CA SER A 72 5.67 -24.74 18.92
C SER A 72 7.06 -25.39 19.01
N SER A 73 8.01 -24.92 18.20
CA SER A 73 9.40 -25.41 18.25
C SER A 73 10.09 -25.02 19.56
N VAL A 74 9.90 -23.77 20.02
CA VAL A 74 10.43 -23.26 21.29
C VAL A 74 9.83 -24.02 22.47
N GLU A 75 8.53 -24.26 22.48
CA GLU A 75 7.85 -25.07 23.51
C GLU A 75 8.44 -26.48 23.58
N SER A 76 8.63 -27.13 22.42
CA SER A 76 9.24 -28.46 22.34
C SER A 76 10.66 -28.47 22.87
N LEU A 77 11.46 -27.46 22.53
CA LEU A 77 12.83 -27.32 23.04
C LEU A 77 12.85 -27.11 24.56
N GLY A 78 11.92 -26.31 25.10
CA GLY A 78 11.76 -26.13 26.54
C GLY A 78 11.45 -27.43 27.27
N ASN A 79 10.55 -28.25 26.73
CA ASN A 79 10.22 -29.57 27.29
C ASN A 79 11.42 -30.53 27.26
N ASN A 80 12.18 -30.54 26.17
CA ASN A 80 13.41 -31.34 26.04
C ASN A 80 14.47 -30.89 27.04
N TYR A 81 14.66 -29.58 27.22
CA TYR A 81 15.58 -29.01 28.19
C TYR A 81 15.21 -29.41 29.63
N ASN A 82 13.93 -29.29 29.99
CA ASN A 82 13.45 -29.70 31.32
C ASN A 82 13.69 -31.20 31.59
N SER A 83 13.43 -32.03 30.58
CA SER A 83 13.67 -33.48 30.66
C SER A 83 15.16 -33.80 30.82
N LEU A 84 16.03 -33.11 30.09
CA LEU A 84 17.48 -33.26 30.20
C LEU A 84 17.98 -32.81 31.57
N SER A 85 17.51 -31.65 32.05
CA SER A 85 17.84 -31.11 33.37
C SER A 85 17.49 -32.10 34.49
N ALA A 86 16.29 -32.69 34.45
CA ALA A 86 15.87 -33.71 35.41
C ALA A 86 16.76 -34.96 35.38
N ARG A 87 17.18 -35.41 34.19
CA ARG A 87 18.10 -36.56 34.04
C ARG A 87 19.49 -36.25 34.59
N VAL A 88 20.01 -35.04 34.36
CA VAL A 88 21.30 -34.62 34.90
C VAL A 88 21.25 -34.59 36.43
N ALA A 89 20.21 -33.97 37.01
CA ALA A 89 20.03 -33.94 38.47
C ALA A 89 19.97 -35.36 39.09
N ALA A 90 19.27 -36.29 38.42
CA ALA A 90 19.22 -37.69 38.87
C ALA A 90 20.58 -38.39 38.80
N LEU A 91 21.38 -38.11 37.76
CA LEU A 91 22.74 -38.65 37.64
C LEU A 91 23.68 -38.07 38.71
N GLU A 92 23.62 -36.78 38.95
CA GLU A 92 24.40 -36.11 40.01
C GLU A 92 24.11 -36.71 41.39
N GLN A 93 22.85 -37.02 41.69
CA GLN A 93 22.46 -37.72 42.92
C GLN A 93 22.95 -39.17 43.01
N ALA A 94 23.12 -39.84 41.87
CA ALA A 94 23.55 -41.24 41.83
C ALA A 94 25.07 -41.41 41.98
N ILE A 95 25.85 -40.37 41.65
CA ILE A 95 27.32 -40.40 41.68
C ILE A 95 27.93 -39.64 42.87
N GLY A 96 27.15 -38.78 43.54
CA GLY A 96 27.53 -38.10 44.78
C GLY A 96 27.21 -38.94 46.01
#